data_AF-A0A271J0Q8-F1
#
_entry.id   AF-A0A271J0Q8-F1
#
_cell.length_a   1.000
_cell.length_b   1.000
_cell.length_c   1.000
_cell.angle_alpha   90.00
_cell.angle_beta   90.00
_cell.angle_gamma   90.00
#
_symmetry.space_group_name_H-M   'P 1'
#
loop_
_entity.id
_entity.type
_entity.pdbx_description
1 polymer ?
#
loop_
_entity_poly.entity_id
_entity_poly.type
_entity_poly.pdbx_seq_one_letter_code
_entity_poly.pdbx_strand_id
1 'polypeptide(L)'
;MTHRLDRFARALGASEQSVTRALPGVLGAWLSLTPEPAVAAPALTCEPVPADGHCPPTRLKQGKPGNVPTHNGCGAEGGSIPVPQGFGSAAFTPACNQHDHCYENCSMSQAECDDDFFGGMVHSCEQAYAGTLHTLTRGWCMNTAVAYWQAVAQGGAPAWAAAQVKACECCEGGGCGRESGRC
;
A
#
# COMPACT_ATOMS: atom_id res chain seq x y z
N MET A 1 19.16 -8.89 -5.86
CA MET A 1 17.72 -9.12 -6.12
C MET A 1 17.42 -10.60 -5.93
N THR A 2 17.20 -11.06 -4.70
CA THR A 2 17.05 -12.51 -4.40
C THR A 2 16.27 -12.80 -3.10
N HIS A 3 15.39 -11.90 -2.64
CA HIS A 3 14.66 -12.09 -1.37
C HIS A 3 13.13 -12.15 -1.48
N ARG A 4 12.56 -12.35 -2.68
CA ARG A 4 11.09 -12.32 -2.89
C ARG A 4 10.42 -13.66 -3.17
N LEU A 5 11.05 -14.81 -2.92
CA LEU A 5 10.47 -16.13 -3.25
C LEU A 5 10.33 -17.14 -2.08
N ASP A 6 10.42 -16.71 -0.81
CA ASP A 6 10.31 -17.64 0.35
C ASP A 6 8.97 -17.60 1.11
N ARG A 7 7.85 -17.28 0.45
CA ARG A 7 6.52 -17.34 1.08
C ARG A 7 5.47 -18.16 0.33
N PHE A 8 5.89 -19.24 -0.33
CA PHE A 8 4.96 -20.22 -0.92
C PHE A 8 5.51 -21.65 -0.83
N ALA A 9 5.81 -22.14 0.37
CA ALA A 9 6.06 -23.58 0.59
C ALA A 9 5.97 -23.96 2.07
N ARG A 10 4.75 -24.06 2.63
CA ARG A 10 4.50 -24.88 3.84
C ARG A 10 3.01 -25.10 4.05
N ALA A 11 2.43 -26.00 3.26
CA ALA A 11 1.11 -26.53 3.54
C ALA A 11 0.87 -27.85 2.80
N LEU A 12 1.64 -28.91 3.08
CA LEU A 12 1.23 -30.30 2.76
C LEU A 12 1.96 -31.28 3.68
N GLY A 13 1.21 -32.09 4.44
CA GLY A 13 1.63 -33.44 4.85
C GLY A 13 2.06 -33.64 6.30
N ALA A 14 1.11 -33.91 7.19
CA ALA A 14 1.29 -34.90 8.26
C ALA A 14 -0.10 -35.36 8.74
N SER A 15 -0.54 -36.54 8.30
CA SER A 15 -1.77 -37.20 8.72
C SER A 15 -1.45 -38.59 9.24
N GLU A 16 -2.06 -38.90 10.39
CA GLU A 16 -2.33 -40.23 10.99
C GLU A 16 -1.18 -40.96 11.72
N GLN A 17 -1.16 -40.84 13.05
CA GLN A 17 -0.84 -41.97 13.93
C GLN A 17 -1.90 -42.10 15.02
N SER A 18 -2.66 -43.19 14.92
CA SER A 18 -3.58 -43.69 15.94
C SER A 18 -2.85 -44.07 17.22
N VAL A 19 -3.22 -43.46 18.35
CA VAL A 19 -2.99 -44.04 19.68
C VAL A 19 -4.21 -43.77 20.55
N THR A 20 -5.15 -44.73 20.57
CA THR A 20 -6.15 -44.83 21.62
C THR A 20 -5.49 -45.39 22.88
N ARG A 21 -5.39 -44.56 23.93
CA ARG A 21 -5.19 -45.03 25.30
C ARG A 21 -6.00 -44.16 26.25
N ALA A 22 -7.13 -44.70 26.69
CA ALA A 22 -7.96 -44.12 27.74
C ALA A 22 -7.18 -44.13 29.06
N LEU A 23 -7.12 -42.97 29.73
CA LEU A 23 -6.72 -42.85 31.13
C LEU A 23 -7.92 -42.39 31.97
N PRO A 24 -8.14 -42.98 33.16
CA PRO A 24 -9.25 -42.66 34.02
C PRO A 24 -9.04 -41.35 34.79
N GLY A 25 -10.12 -40.55 34.84
CA GLY A 25 -10.54 -39.73 35.97
C GLY A 25 -9.47 -39.00 36.77
N VAL A 26 -9.16 -37.77 36.36
CA VAL A 26 -8.76 -36.72 37.30
C VAL A 26 -9.81 -35.62 37.20
N LEU A 27 -10.66 -35.52 38.21
CA LEU A 27 -11.56 -34.38 38.42
C LEU A 27 -10.70 -33.16 38.75
N GLY A 28 -10.12 -32.55 37.72
CA GLY A 28 -9.39 -31.31 37.82
C GLY A 28 -10.36 -30.16 38.06
N ALA A 29 -10.14 -29.43 39.14
CA ALA A 29 -10.83 -28.17 39.42
C ALA A 29 -10.64 -27.22 38.22
N TRP A 30 -11.74 -26.90 37.54
CA TRP A 30 -11.77 -25.86 36.52
C TRP A 30 -11.65 -24.52 37.25
N LEU A 31 -10.43 -24.00 37.37
CA LEU A 31 -10.22 -22.60 37.72
C LEU A 31 -10.85 -21.77 36.59
N SER A 32 -11.98 -21.13 36.88
CA SER A 32 -12.62 -20.15 36.01
C SER A 32 -11.68 -18.96 35.85
N LEU A 33 -10.82 -18.98 34.83
CA LEU A 33 -10.15 -17.76 34.37
C LEU A 33 -11.23 -16.86 33.78
N THR A 34 -11.71 -15.90 34.55
CA THR A 34 -12.43 -14.76 34.00
C THR A 34 -11.45 -13.98 33.12
N PRO A 35 -11.74 -13.72 31.83
CA PRO A 35 -10.89 -12.85 31.04
C PRO A 35 -10.81 -11.50 31.73
N GLU A 36 -9.59 -11.05 32.03
CA GLU A 36 -9.37 -9.70 32.53
C GLU A 36 -9.98 -8.69 31.53
N PRO A 37 -10.71 -7.67 32.00
CA PRO A 37 -11.22 -6.65 31.10
C PRO A 37 -10.01 -6.00 30.42
N ALA A 38 -9.97 -6.07 29.08
CA ALA A 38 -8.96 -5.39 28.30
C ALA A 38 -9.06 -3.89 28.60
N VAL A 39 -8.13 -3.37 29.38
CA VAL A 39 -8.00 -1.94 29.62
C VAL A 39 -7.70 -1.31 28.26
N ALA A 40 -8.64 -0.53 27.74
CA ALA A 40 -8.45 0.17 26.47
C ALA A 40 -7.18 1.03 26.57
N ALA A 41 -6.25 0.83 25.64
CA ALA A 41 -5.08 1.68 25.54
C ALA A 41 -5.53 3.14 25.37
N PRO A 42 -4.82 4.11 25.97
CA PRO A 42 -5.13 5.52 25.77
C PRO A 42 -5.06 5.85 24.28
N ALA A 43 -6.04 6.63 23.80
CA ALA A 43 -6.05 7.10 22.43
C ALA A 43 -4.76 7.89 22.14
N LEU A 44 -4.11 7.58 21.02
CA LEU A 44 -2.94 8.30 20.55
C LEU A 44 -3.29 9.78 20.35
N THR A 45 -2.43 10.68 20.79
CA THR A 45 -2.53 12.11 20.47
C THR A 45 -1.99 12.33 19.07
N CYS A 46 -2.88 12.71 18.15
CA CYS A 46 -2.56 12.93 16.75
C CYS A 46 -2.76 14.39 16.36
N GLU A 47 -1.89 14.86 15.47
CA GLU A 47 -1.91 16.22 14.93
C GLU A 47 -1.97 16.15 13.40
N PRO A 48 -2.47 17.19 12.72
CA PRO A 48 -2.46 17.24 11.27
C PRO A 48 -1.05 17.12 10.69
N VAL A 49 -0.92 16.42 9.55
CA VAL A 49 0.33 16.40 8.78
C VAL A 49 0.65 17.82 8.27
N PRO A 50 1.91 18.29 8.38
CA PRO A 50 2.34 19.56 7.80
C PRO A 50 2.18 19.63 6.28
N ALA A 51 2.20 20.84 5.72
CA ALA A 51 1.92 21.07 4.30
C ALA A 51 2.92 20.43 3.33
N ASP A 52 4.12 20.07 3.80
CA ASP A 52 5.13 19.33 3.02
C ASP A 52 4.86 17.82 2.99
N GLY A 53 3.79 17.35 3.65
CA GLY A 53 3.41 15.95 3.72
C GLY A 53 4.25 15.12 4.67
N HIS A 54 5.17 15.68 5.44
CA HIS A 54 6.10 14.90 6.29
C HIS A 54 5.83 15.10 7.78
N CYS A 55 5.75 14.01 8.53
CA CYS A 55 5.71 14.09 9.99
C CYS A 55 7.10 14.44 10.56
N PRO A 56 7.18 15.18 11.67
CA PRO A 56 8.43 15.35 12.38
C PRO A 56 8.96 13.98 12.84
N PRO A 57 10.29 13.82 12.97
CA PRO A 57 10.91 12.52 13.27
C PRO A 57 10.50 11.91 14.62
N THR A 58 9.86 12.69 15.50
CA THR A 58 9.34 12.24 16.80
C THR A 58 7.92 11.67 16.73
N ARG A 59 7.28 11.72 15.57
CA ARG A 59 5.87 11.30 15.37
C ARG A 59 5.78 10.22 14.31
N LEU A 60 4.80 9.34 14.48
CA LEU A 60 4.46 8.30 13.50
C LEU A 60 3.35 8.82 12.58
N LYS A 61 3.49 8.54 11.29
CA LYS A 61 2.45 8.86 10.32
C LYS A 61 1.41 7.74 10.29
N GLN A 62 0.15 8.09 10.53
CA GLN A 62 -0.97 7.15 10.58
C GLN A 62 -2.10 7.61 9.68
N GLY A 63 -2.98 6.68 9.28
CA GLY A 63 -4.17 7.02 8.51
C GLY A 63 -5.21 7.72 9.37
N LYS A 64 -5.79 8.79 8.86
CA LYS A 64 -6.88 9.48 9.56
C LYS A 64 -8.11 8.57 9.66
N PRO A 65 -8.75 8.48 10.84
CA PRO A 65 -10.00 7.77 10.98
C PRO A 65 -11.05 8.25 9.98
N GLY A 66 -11.63 7.31 9.23
CA GLY A 66 -12.69 7.59 8.27
C GLY A 66 -12.24 8.14 6.92
N ASN A 67 -10.93 8.30 6.66
CA ASN A 67 -10.47 8.60 5.31
C ASN A 67 -10.78 7.42 4.37
N VAL A 68 -11.42 7.73 3.24
CA VAL A 68 -11.65 6.77 2.16
C VAL A 68 -10.85 7.25 0.96
N PRO A 69 -9.83 6.49 0.52
CA PRO A 69 -9.03 6.87 -0.64
C PRO A 69 -9.88 7.09 -1.88
N THR A 70 -9.60 8.17 -2.60
CA THR A 70 -10.27 8.51 -3.86
C THR A 70 -9.29 8.49 -5.02
N HIS A 71 -9.81 8.47 -6.24
CA HIS A 71 -9.03 8.56 -7.47
C HIS A 71 -9.80 9.38 -8.51
N ASN A 72 -9.10 9.95 -9.49
CA ASN A 72 -9.70 10.76 -10.55
C ASN A 72 -9.15 10.45 -11.95
N GLY A 73 -8.29 9.43 -12.08
CA GLY A 73 -7.68 9.02 -13.34
C GLY A 73 -6.32 9.68 -13.53
N CYS A 74 -5.87 9.85 -14.78
CA CYS A 74 -4.50 10.32 -15.04
C CYS A 74 -4.27 11.83 -14.88
N GLY A 75 -5.27 12.58 -14.38
CA GLY A 75 -5.20 14.03 -14.26
C GLY A 75 -4.87 14.48 -12.84
N ALA A 76 -4.35 15.69 -12.70
CA ALA A 76 -4.23 16.29 -11.38
C ALA A 76 -5.62 16.71 -10.86
N GLU A 77 -5.85 16.57 -9.55
CA GLU A 77 -7.04 17.08 -8.89
C GLU A 77 -7.20 18.60 -9.15
N GLY A 78 -8.36 19.00 -9.70
CA GLY A 78 -8.61 20.40 -10.08
C GLY A 78 -7.79 20.92 -11.27
N GLY A 79 -7.03 20.06 -11.96
CA GLY A 79 -6.25 20.43 -13.13
C GLY A 79 -7.12 20.76 -14.35
N SER A 80 -6.76 21.80 -15.11
CA SER A 80 -7.45 22.18 -16.35
C SER A 80 -6.83 21.54 -17.61
N ILE A 81 -5.71 20.84 -17.46
CA ILE A 81 -5.00 20.20 -18.58
C ILE A 81 -5.57 18.80 -18.75
N PRO A 82 -6.17 18.47 -19.91
CA PRO A 82 -6.64 17.12 -20.18
C PRO A 82 -5.44 16.19 -20.37
N VAL A 83 -5.24 15.28 -19.42
CA VAL A 83 -4.22 14.22 -19.52
C VAL A 83 -4.86 12.98 -20.14
N PRO A 84 -4.28 12.42 -21.23
CA PRO A 84 -4.79 11.20 -21.83
C PRO A 84 -4.87 10.04 -20.82
N GLN A 85 -5.87 9.18 -21.01
CA GLN A 85 -6.15 8.05 -20.11
C GLN A 85 -5.45 6.75 -20.54
N GLY A 86 -4.56 6.84 -21.53
CA GLY A 86 -3.88 5.70 -22.15
C GLY A 86 -3.14 6.08 -23.41
N PHE A 87 -2.60 5.07 -24.09
CA PHE A 87 -1.92 5.17 -25.37
C PHE A 87 -2.49 4.14 -26.34
N GLY A 88 -3.27 4.60 -27.33
CA GLY A 88 -3.96 3.72 -28.28
C GLY A 88 -4.82 2.65 -27.58
N SER A 89 -4.42 1.39 -27.68
CA SER A 89 -5.11 0.25 -27.06
C SER A 89 -4.65 -0.04 -25.62
N ALA A 90 -3.59 0.60 -25.14
CA ALA A 90 -3.13 0.47 -23.76
C ALA A 90 -3.89 1.44 -22.85
N ALA A 91 -4.65 0.91 -21.89
CA ALA A 91 -5.36 1.72 -20.89
C ALA A 91 -4.44 2.04 -19.71
N PHE A 92 -4.18 3.32 -19.43
CA PHE A 92 -3.38 3.74 -18.28
C PHE A 92 -4.21 4.10 -17.05
N THR A 93 -5.53 4.34 -17.21
CA THR A 93 -6.44 4.66 -16.09
C THR A 93 -6.30 3.73 -14.88
N PRO A 94 -6.17 2.39 -15.01
CA PRO A 94 -5.97 1.53 -13.84
C PRO A 94 -4.69 1.85 -13.06
N ALA A 95 -3.58 2.14 -13.76
CA ALA A 95 -2.33 2.55 -13.13
C ALA A 95 -2.45 3.93 -12.47
N CYS A 96 -3.14 4.87 -13.13
CA CYS A 96 -3.40 6.20 -12.59
C CYS A 96 -4.25 6.15 -11.30
N ASN A 97 -5.33 5.37 -11.29
CA ASN A 97 -6.15 5.22 -10.09
C ASN A 97 -5.38 4.57 -8.93
N GLN A 98 -4.49 3.62 -9.24
CA GLN A 98 -3.62 3.01 -8.23
C GLN A 98 -2.58 4.02 -7.69
N HIS A 99 -2.10 4.93 -8.53
CA HIS A 99 -1.19 6.01 -8.14
C HIS A 99 -1.87 6.97 -7.15
N ASP A 100 -3.09 7.42 -7.45
CA ASP A 100 -3.90 8.26 -6.56
C ASP A 100 -4.10 7.60 -5.18
N HIS A 101 -4.46 6.32 -5.17
CA HIS A 101 -4.59 5.55 -3.93
C HIS A 101 -3.28 5.41 -3.17
N CYS A 102 -2.17 5.22 -3.89
CA CYS A 102 -0.84 5.13 -3.27
C CYS A 102 -0.45 6.46 -2.61
N TYR A 103 -0.76 7.59 -3.24
CA TYR A 103 -0.52 8.92 -2.68
C TYR A 103 -1.27 9.19 -1.38
N GLU A 104 -2.41 8.54 -1.15
CA GLU A 104 -3.15 8.59 0.12
C GLU A 104 -2.66 7.56 1.15
N ASN A 105 -1.70 6.69 0.81
CA ASN A 105 -1.14 5.73 1.75
C ASN A 105 -0.02 6.36 2.59
N CYS A 106 -0.22 6.38 3.91
CA CYS A 106 0.67 7.00 4.86
C CYS A 106 2.05 6.35 5.00
N SER A 107 2.23 5.11 4.52
CA SER A 107 3.52 4.41 4.55
C SER A 107 4.30 4.50 3.24
N MET A 108 3.76 5.17 2.21
CA MET A 108 4.36 5.20 0.88
C MET A 108 5.03 6.55 0.61
N SER A 109 6.26 6.50 0.11
CA SER A 109 6.92 7.67 -0.44
C SER A 109 6.39 8.00 -1.84
N GLN A 110 6.56 9.25 -2.27
CA GLN A 110 6.22 9.68 -3.62
C GLN A 110 6.92 8.81 -4.67
N ALA A 111 8.22 8.57 -4.51
CA ALA A 111 9.02 7.78 -5.45
C ALA A 111 8.53 6.33 -5.59
N GLU A 112 8.16 5.68 -4.48
CA GLU A 112 7.60 4.32 -4.53
C GLU A 112 6.27 4.30 -5.31
N CYS A 113 5.40 5.28 -5.07
CA CYS A 113 4.16 5.39 -5.82
C CYS A 113 4.39 5.66 -7.31
N ASP A 114 5.32 6.57 -7.64
CA ASP A 114 5.65 6.93 -9.01
C ASP A 114 6.23 5.72 -9.77
N ASP A 115 7.08 4.93 -9.12
CA ASP A 115 7.67 3.71 -9.71
C ASP A 115 6.62 2.61 -9.94
N ASP A 116 5.70 2.39 -8.99
CA ASP A 116 4.58 1.46 -9.14
C ASP A 116 3.64 1.89 -10.28
N PHE A 117 3.40 3.21 -10.38
CA PHE A 117 2.63 3.81 -11.45
C PHE A 117 3.26 3.57 -12.83
N PHE A 118 4.56 3.80 -12.96
CA PHE A 118 5.32 3.48 -14.17
C PHE A 118 5.18 2.00 -14.54
N GLY A 119 5.38 1.11 -13.57
CA GLY A 119 5.23 -0.34 -13.76
C GLY A 119 3.84 -0.74 -14.26
N GLY A 120 2.79 -0.13 -13.73
CA GLY A 120 1.41 -0.37 -14.17
C GLY A 120 1.16 0.04 -15.63
N MET A 121 1.71 1.17 -16.06
CA MET A 121 1.60 1.62 -17.46
C MET A 121 2.44 0.75 -18.41
N VAL A 122 3.65 0.37 -18.01
CA VAL A 122 4.51 -0.57 -18.75
C VAL A 122 3.77 -1.89 -18.98
N HIS A 123 3.16 -2.43 -17.93
CA HIS A 123 2.37 -3.66 -18.02
C HIS A 123 1.20 -3.52 -19.02
N SER A 124 0.52 -2.38 -18.99
CA SER A 124 -0.58 -2.08 -19.92
C SER A 124 -0.10 -2.03 -21.38
N CYS A 125 1.10 -1.47 -21.62
CA CYS A 125 1.72 -1.47 -22.94
C CYS A 125 2.10 -2.88 -23.43
N GLU A 126 2.63 -3.74 -22.54
CA GLU A 126 2.98 -5.13 -22.87
C GLU A 126 1.75 -5.94 -23.27
N GLN A 127 0.67 -5.81 -22.51
CA GLN A 127 -0.58 -6.52 -22.78
C GLN A 127 -1.24 -6.07 -24.09
N ALA A 128 -1.33 -4.76 -24.31
CA ALA A 128 -2.02 -4.22 -25.48
C ALA A 128 -1.27 -4.43 -26.80
N TYR A 129 0.07 -4.53 -26.74
CA TYR A 129 0.95 -4.56 -27.90
C TYR A 129 1.89 -5.76 -27.89
N ALA A 130 1.32 -6.96 -27.67
CA ALA A 130 2.06 -8.21 -27.66
C ALA A 130 2.55 -8.62 -29.06
N GLY A 131 3.62 -9.42 -29.13
CA GLY A 131 4.14 -9.96 -30.40
C GLY A 131 5.11 -9.02 -31.14
N THR A 132 5.74 -9.55 -32.18
CA THR A 132 6.83 -8.88 -32.91
C THR A 132 6.34 -7.77 -33.84
N LEU A 133 5.14 -7.93 -34.43
CA LEU A 133 4.54 -6.93 -35.32
C LEU A 133 4.24 -5.60 -34.61
N HIS A 134 4.03 -5.63 -33.28
CA HIS A 134 3.73 -4.45 -32.48
C HIS A 134 4.96 -3.84 -31.79
N THR A 135 6.18 -4.28 -32.11
CA THR A 135 7.40 -3.85 -31.39
C THR A 135 7.59 -2.34 -31.39
N LEU A 136 7.38 -1.68 -32.54
CA LEU A 136 7.51 -0.23 -32.65
C LEU A 136 6.44 0.49 -31.82
N THR A 137 5.17 0.10 -31.95
CA THR A 137 4.05 0.68 -31.19
C THR A 137 4.22 0.47 -29.68
N ARG A 138 4.68 -0.71 -29.26
CA ARG A 138 5.01 -1.00 -27.86
C ARG A 138 6.10 -0.06 -27.37
N GLY A 139 7.15 0.19 -28.15
CA GLY A 139 8.21 1.15 -27.81
C GLY A 139 7.68 2.57 -27.59
N TRP A 140 6.79 3.06 -28.46
CA TRP A 140 6.15 4.37 -28.28
C TRP A 140 5.23 4.42 -27.05
N CYS A 141 4.52 3.34 -26.76
CA CYS A 141 3.70 3.22 -25.55
C CYS A 141 4.59 3.32 -24.30
N MET A 142 5.71 2.59 -24.27
CA MET A 142 6.67 2.65 -23.15
C MET A 142 7.26 4.03 -22.96
N ASN A 143 7.67 4.71 -24.03
CA ASN A 143 8.16 6.09 -23.93
C ASN A 143 7.09 7.05 -23.41
N THR A 144 5.81 6.80 -23.74
CA THR A 144 4.69 7.56 -23.16
C THR A 144 4.59 7.31 -21.65
N ALA A 145 4.70 6.05 -21.20
CA ALA A 145 4.72 5.71 -19.78
C ALA A 145 5.90 6.40 -19.04
N VAL A 146 7.09 6.46 -19.66
CA VAL A 146 8.24 7.20 -19.11
C VAL A 146 7.92 8.68 -18.96
N ALA A 147 7.26 9.30 -19.95
CA ALA A 147 6.89 10.72 -19.86
C ALA A 147 5.92 10.99 -18.70
N TYR A 148 4.95 10.10 -18.46
CA TYR A 148 4.01 10.22 -17.34
C TYR A 148 4.75 10.09 -16.00
N TRP A 149 5.61 9.07 -15.86
CA TRP A 149 6.46 8.90 -14.68
C TRP A 149 7.35 10.13 -14.42
N GLN A 150 8.02 10.65 -15.45
CA GLN A 150 8.84 11.84 -15.33
C GLN A 150 8.06 13.07 -14.87
N ALA A 151 6.81 13.22 -15.32
CA ALA A 151 5.96 14.33 -14.91
C ALA A 151 5.63 14.27 -13.42
N VAL A 152 5.26 13.08 -12.89
CA VAL A 152 4.96 12.93 -11.46
C VAL A 152 6.23 12.94 -10.61
N ALA A 153 7.33 12.34 -11.05
CA ALA A 153 8.58 12.34 -10.31
C ALA A 153 9.14 13.76 -10.10
N GLN A 154 9.00 14.64 -11.09
CA GLN A 154 9.52 16.01 -11.03
C GLN A 154 8.51 17.05 -10.53
N GLY A 155 7.21 16.83 -10.75
CA GLY A 155 6.15 17.80 -10.46
C GLY A 155 5.12 17.34 -9.43
N GLY A 156 5.19 16.08 -8.97
CA GLY A 156 4.17 15.44 -8.14
C GLY A 156 4.27 15.72 -6.64
N ALA A 157 5.38 16.29 -6.16
CA ALA A 157 5.59 16.53 -4.72
C ALA A 157 4.45 17.31 -4.04
N PRO A 158 3.90 18.40 -4.63
CA PRO A 158 2.76 19.09 -4.03
C PRO A 158 1.49 18.24 -3.97
N ALA A 159 1.23 17.42 -4.99
CA ALA A 159 0.07 16.55 -5.05
C ALA A 159 0.17 15.41 -4.03
N TRP A 160 1.36 14.79 -3.91
CA TRP A 160 1.64 13.80 -2.87
C TRP A 160 1.48 14.42 -1.48
N ALA A 161 2.08 15.58 -1.24
CA ALA A 161 1.96 16.25 0.06
C ALA A 161 0.50 16.56 0.42
N ALA A 162 -0.29 17.07 -0.53
CA ALA A 162 -1.71 17.33 -0.34
C ALA A 162 -2.51 16.04 -0.03
N ALA A 163 -2.21 14.94 -0.73
CA ALA A 163 -2.83 13.64 -0.45
C ALA A 163 -2.48 13.13 0.95
N GLN A 164 -1.23 13.30 1.39
CA GLN A 164 -0.79 12.93 2.74
C GLN A 164 -1.44 13.81 3.81
N VAL A 165 -1.58 15.12 3.56
CA VAL A 165 -2.32 16.04 4.44
C VAL A 165 -3.79 15.65 4.51
N LYS A 166 -4.40 15.20 3.42
CA LYS A 166 -5.79 14.75 3.39
C LYS A 166 -5.97 13.46 4.20
N ALA A 167 -5.16 12.44 3.91
CA ALA A 167 -5.38 11.07 4.35
C ALA A 167 -4.70 10.69 5.67
N CYS A 168 -3.69 11.43 6.12
CA CYS A 168 -2.81 11.03 7.22
C CYS A 168 -2.72 12.05 8.36
N GLU A 169 -2.33 11.57 9.54
CA GLU A 169 -2.06 12.35 10.75
C GLU A 169 -0.72 11.93 11.39
N CYS A 170 -0.13 12.85 12.15
CA CYS A 170 1.11 12.63 12.89
C CYS A 170 0.79 12.36 14.35
N CYS A 171 0.85 11.09 14.74
CA CYS A 171 0.56 10.67 16.09
C CYS A 171 1.83 10.60 16.94
N GLU A 172 1.71 10.90 18.23
CA GLU A 172 2.79 10.57 19.17
C GLU A 172 3.21 9.13 18.93
N GLY A 173 4.52 8.91 18.87
CA GLY A 173 5.05 7.57 18.76
C GLY A 173 4.59 6.78 19.97
N GLY A 174 3.49 6.04 19.84
CA GLY A 174 3.37 4.78 20.50
C GLY A 174 4.57 4.00 20.02
N GLY A 175 5.65 4.03 20.81
CA GLY A 175 6.75 3.11 20.59
C GLY A 175 6.10 1.73 20.57
N CYS A 176 5.98 1.12 19.40
CA CYS A 176 6.05 -0.32 19.35
C CYS A 176 7.43 -0.60 19.93
N GLY A 177 7.45 -0.93 21.23
CA GLY A 177 8.64 -1.43 21.88
C GLY A 177 9.20 -2.51 20.96
N ARG A 178 10.46 -2.37 20.58
CA ARG A 178 11.21 -3.32 19.74
C ARG A 178 11.31 -4.73 20.36
N GLU A 179 10.53 -5.03 21.39
CA GLU A 179 10.60 -6.26 22.18
C GLU A 179 9.35 -7.15 22.07
N SER A 180 8.21 -6.71 21.51
CA SER A 180 6.98 -7.53 21.55
C SER A 180 6.25 -7.79 20.23
N GLY A 181 6.71 -7.22 19.10
CA GLY A 181 6.31 -7.65 17.76
C GLY A 181 4.80 -7.72 17.50
N ARG A 182 4.00 -6.90 18.19
CA ARG A 182 2.56 -6.78 17.99
C ARG A 182 2.19 -5.31 17.82
N CYS A 183 1.61 -5.02 16.66
CA CYS A 183 0.64 -3.95 16.46
C CYS A 183 -0.74 -4.60 16.52
#